data_AF-A0A0M2LVF5-F1
#
_entry.id   AF-A0A0M2LVF5-F1
#
_cell.length_a   1.000
_cell.length_b   1.000
_cell.length_c   1.000
_cell.angle_alpha   90.00
_cell.angle_beta   90.00
_cell.angle_gamma   90.00
#
_symmetry.space_group_name_H-M   'P 1'
#
loop_
_entity.id
_entity.type
_entity.pdbx_description
1 polymer ?
#
loop_
_entity_poly.entity_id
_entity_poly.type
_entity_poly.pdbx_seq_one_letter_code
_entity_poly.pdbx_strand_id
1 'polypeptide(L)'
;MVTPNAGFASTRHALDAIVAADGTAGCAHVAALVDGDGAVRDLADAVHALCALHGSAPSLVERAIHANGAAPLRDWLRVAAIGFDEERHLLAALTAAIGPRPSTPRAAQAEAALTGQHHALTTLASSERAGCAVGAALALLLDWHAIRNVLGVAACCAEMVLLAAAIPPQEDIIAAAATIAQKPAPARALSFGAQQLALQHRGLWQLLAARMEARNAL
;
A
#
# COMPACT_ATOMS: atom_id res chain seq x y z
N MET A 1 -7.78 38.43 -20.39
CA MET A 1 -8.17 37.81 -19.12
C MET A 1 -8.14 36.31 -19.35
N VAL A 2 -7.03 35.65 -19.00
CA VAL A 2 -6.81 34.21 -19.27
C VAL A 2 -7.54 33.43 -18.18
N THR A 3 -8.55 32.65 -18.57
CA THR A 3 -9.21 31.70 -17.68
C THR A 3 -8.20 30.62 -17.25
N PRO A 4 -8.03 30.34 -15.94
CA PRO A 4 -7.18 29.25 -15.50
C PRO A 4 -7.79 27.91 -15.97
N ASN A 5 -6.95 27.11 -16.64
CA ASN A 5 -7.30 25.81 -17.22
C ASN A 5 -7.95 24.88 -16.17
N ALA A 6 -9.22 24.53 -16.37
CA ALA A 6 -9.95 23.52 -15.60
C ALA A 6 -9.27 22.13 -15.63
N GLY A 7 -8.35 21.89 -16.57
CA GLY A 7 -7.57 20.65 -16.66
C GLY A 7 -6.52 20.44 -15.56
N PHE A 8 -6.05 21.49 -14.88
CA PHE A 8 -5.07 21.36 -13.79
C PHE A 8 -5.72 21.08 -12.42
N ALA A 9 -7.01 21.37 -12.27
CA ALA A 9 -7.78 21.01 -11.07
C ALA A 9 -8.11 19.51 -11.02
N SER A 10 -8.22 18.84 -12.19
CA SER A 10 -8.61 17.43 -12.30
C SER A 10 -7.57 16.44 -11.75
N THR A 11 -6.30 16.80 -11.66
CA THR A 11 -5.24 15.87 -11.22
C THR A 11 -4.97 15.93 -9.72
N ARG A 12 -5.35 17.04 -9.06
CA ARG A 12 -5.26 17.19 -7.60
C ARG A 12 -6.26 16.27 -6.87
N HIS A 13 -7.32 15.85 -7.56
CA HIS A 13 -8.34 14.89 -7.14
C HIS A 13 -8.05 13.44 -7.57
N ALA A 14 -6.84 13.11 -8.04
CA ALA A 14 -6.58 11.77 -8.56
C ALA A 14 -6.09 10.82 -7.45
N LEU A 15 -4.98 11.13 -6.77
CA LEU A 15 -4.32 10.15 -5.91
C LEU A 15 -5.13 9.82 -4.64
N ASP A 16 -5.58 10.85 -3.93
CA ASP A 16 -6.39 10.73 -2.72
C ASP A 16 -7.71 10.03 -2.99
N ALA A 17 -8.41 10.40 -4.06
CA ALA A 17 -9.67 9.78 -4.45
C ALA A 17 -9.50 8.32 -4.89
N ILE A 18 -8.42 7.99 -5.62
CA ILE A 18 -8.09 6.60 -5.99
C ILE A 18 -7.89 5.75 -4.72
N VAL A 19 -7.07 6.22 -3.78
CA VAL A 19 -6.79 5.49 -2.54
C VAL A 19 -8.02 5.45 -1.63
N ALA A 20 -8.83 6.51 -1.57
CA ALA A 20 -10.07 6.50 -0.81
C ALA A 20 -11.11 5.51 -1.38
N ALA A 21 -11.15 5.35 -2.71
CA ALA A 21 -12.13 4.48 -3.36
C ALA A 21 -11.75 2.99 -3.29
N ASP A 22 -10.49 2.65 -3.52
CA ASP A 22 -10.03 1.26 -3.65
C ASP A 22 -8.99 0.84 -2.60
N GLY A 23 -8.48 1.77 -1.79
CA GLY A 23 -7.48 1.47 -0.77
C GLY A 23 -8.03 0.76 0.47
N THR A 24 -7.14 0.59 1.42
CA THR A 24 -7.33 -0.16 2.66
C THR A 24 -8.47 0.41 3.52
N ALA A 25 -8.57 1.74 3.62
CA ALA A 25 -9.56 2.41 4.47
C ALA A 25 -11.03 2.13 4.10
N GLY A 26 -11.30 1.85 2.82
CA GLY A 26 -12.67 1.58 2.34
C GLY A 26 -13.15 0.14 2.56
N CYS A 27 -12.32 -0.75 3.11
CA CYS A 27 -12.63 -2.16 3.22
C CYS A 27 -13.35 -2.52 4.53
N ALA A 28 -14.54 -3.13 4.43
CA ALA A 28 -15.30 -3.58 5.61
C ALA A 28 -14.55 -4.60 6.47
N HIS A 29 -13.77 -5.50 5.85
CA HIS A 29 -12.95 -6.45 6.61
C HIS A 29 -11.85 -5.75 7.43
N VAL A 30 -11.25 -4.70 6.87
CA VAL A 30 -10.26 -3.87 7.58
C VAL A 30 -10.90 -3.15 8.76
N ALA A 31 -12.09 -2.56 8.58
CA ALA A 31 -12.83 -1.93 9.67
C ALA A 31 -13.06 -2.91 10.84
N ALA A 32 -13.54 -4.12 10.55
CA ALA A 32 -13.75 -5.15 11.58
C ALA A 32 -12.45 -5.55 12.31
N LEU A 33 -11.30 -5.58 11.62
CA LEU A 33 -9.99 -5.82 12.26
C LEU A 33 -9.58 -4.66 13.17
N VAL A 34 -9.82 -3.42 12.75
CA VAL A 34 -9.43 -2.21 13.50
C VAL A 34 -10.31 -1.98 14.72
N ASP A 35 -11.61 -2.26 14.61
CA ASP A 35 -12.59 -2.09 15.70
C ASP A 35 -12.42 -3.15 16.82
N GLY A 36 -11.57 -4.15 16.61
CA GLY A 36 -11.30 -5.21 17.59
C GLY A 36 -12.31 -6.36 17.59
N ASP A 37 -13.25 -6.35 16.64
CA ASP A 37 -14.22 -7.43 16.42
C ASP A 37 -13.58 -8.66 15.73
N GLY A 38 -12.40 -8.47 15.11
CA GLY A 38 -11.64 -9.51 14.44
C GLY A 38 -10.90 -10.46 15.39
N ALA A 39 -10.80 -11.73 15.02
CA ALA A 39 -10.01 -12.68 15.80
C ALA A 39 -8.49 -12.43 15.58
N VAL A 40 -7.66 -12.67 16.60
CA VAL A 40 -6.19 -12.52 16.51
C VAL A 40 -5.59 -13.29 15.32
N ARG A 41 -6.15 -14.44 14.97
CA ARG A 41 -5.75 -15.23 13.80
C ARG A 41 -5.95 -14.48 12.47
N ASP A 42 -6.95 -13.61 12.37
CA ASP A 42 -7.23 -12.80 11.17
C ASP A 42 -6.20 -11.67 11.05
N LEU A 43 -5.81 -11.05 12.17
CA LEU A 43 -4.70 -10.10 12.24
C LEU A 43 -3.37 -10.74 11.84
N ALA A 44 -3.08 -11.95 12.35
CA ALA A 44 -1.90 -12.71 11.94
C ALA A 44 -1.91 -12.94 10.42
N ASP A 45 -3.03 -13.40 9.85
CA ASP A 45 -3.13 -13.61 8.40
C ASP A 45 -2.87 -12.33 7.59
N ALA A 46 -3.39 -11.19 8.05
CA ALA A 46 -3.15 -9.89 7.42
C ALA A 46 -1.68 -9.48 7.50
N VAL A 47 -1.04 -9.58 8.66
CA VAL A 47 0.38 -9.26 8.85
C VAL A 47 1.27 -10.13 7.96
N HIS A 48 1.04 -11.44 7.93
CA HIS A 48 1.78 -12.37 7.07
C HIS A 48 1.63 -12.02 5.58
N ALA A 49 0.42 -11.68 5.15
CA ALA A 49 0.17 -11.33 3.75
C ALA A 49 0.78 -9.98 3.37
N LEU A 50 0.71 -8.97 4.24
CA LEU A 50 1.37 -7.68 4.04
C LEU A 50 2.90 -7.83 4.00
N CYS A 51 3.48 -8.64 4.88
CA CYS A 51 4.90 -8.94 4.86
C CYS A 51 5.32 -9.67 3.58
N ALA A 52 4.50 -10.59 3.06
CA ALA A 52 4.77 -11.25 1.79
C ALA A 52 4.81 -10.29 0.59
N LEU A 53 3.97 -9.24 0.60
CA LEU A 53 3.95 -8.25 -0.49
C LEU A 53 5.03 -7.18 -0.34
N HIS A 54 5.21 -6.65 0.87
CA HIS A 54 5.95 -5.40 1.12
C HIS A 54 7.19 -5.57 2.01
N GLY A 55 7.41 -6.75 2.59
CA GLY A 55 8.52 -7.01 3.51
C GLY A 55 9.89 -7.12 2.85
N SER A 56 9.97 -7.36 1.53
CA SER A 56 11.23 -7.57 0.81
C SER A 56 11.90 -6.27 0.35
N ALA A 57 13.24 -6.27 0.34
CA ALA A 57 14.06 -5.19 -0.24
C ALA A 57 14.43 -5.51 -1.70
N PRO A 58 14.63 -4.50 -2.57
CA PRO A 58 14.26 -3.10 -2.35
C PRO A 58 12.74 -2.92 -2.41
N SER A 59 12.24 -1.97 -1.61
CA SER A 59 10.81 -1.64 -1.55
C SER A 59 10.31 -1.01 -2.85
N LEU A 60 8.99 -0.98 -3.07
CA LEU A 60 8.41 -0.27 -4.22
C LEU A 60 8.82 1.22 -4.21
N VAL A 61 8.88 1.84 -3.03
CA VAL A 61 9.27 3.25 -2.85
C VAL A 61 10.73 3.46 -3.24
N GLU A 62 11.62 2.56 -2.82
CA GLU A 62 13.03 2.59 -3.18
C GLU A 62 13.24 2.40 -4.69
N ARG A 63 12.55 1.45 -5.30
CA ARG A 63 12.60 1.24 -6.76
C ARG A 63 12.14 2.48 -7.54
N ALA A 64 11.13 3.18 -7.03
CA ALA A 64 10.60 4.39 -7.67
C ALA A 64 11.62 5.54 -7.74
N ILE A 65 12.66 5.55 -6.89
CA ILE A 65 13.76 6.53 -6.99
C ILE A 65 14.39 6.50 -8.38
N HIS A 66 14.52 5.31 -8.99
CA HIS A 66 15.17 5.12 -10.28
C HIS A 66 14.20 5.10 -11.47
N ALA A 67 12.90 5.23 -11.23
CA ALA A 67 11.89 5.13 -12.27
C ALA A 67 11.90 6.33 -13.24
N ASN A 68 11.42 6.07 -14.46
CA ASN A 68 11.18 7.13 -15.43
C ASN A 68 10.17 8.14 -14.85
N GLY A 69 10.51 9.43 -14.97
CA GLY A 69 9.70 10.52 -14.42
C GLY A 69 9.95 10.84 -12.94
N ALA A 70 10.83 10.11 -12.23
CA ALA A 70 11.14 10.37 -10.82
C ALA A 70 12.03 11.59 -10.58
N ALA A 71 12.68 12.14 -11.62
CA ALA A 71 13.67 13.20 -11.47
C ALA A 71 13.22 14.41 -10.61
N PRO A 72 11.97 14.93 -10.73
CA PRO A 72 11.50 16.05 -9.91
C PRO A 72 11.33 15.72 -8.42
N LEU A 73 11.21 14.44 -8.07
CA LEU A 73 10.94 13.97 -6.71
C LEU A 73 12.07 13.10 -6.15
N ARG A 74 13.20 12.97 -6.85
CA ARG A 74 14.21 11.94 -6.53
C ARG A 74 14.70 12.01 -5.09
N ASP A 75 15.00 13.20 -4.60
CA ASP A 75 15.49 13.39 -3.23
C ASP A 75 14.39 13.16 -2.19
N TRP A 76 13.16 13.60 -2.48
CA TRP A 76 11.99 13.33 -1.65
C TRP A 76 11.71 11.82 -1.56
N LEU A 77 11.77 11.10 -2.69
CA LEU A 77 11.60 9.64 -2.74
C LEU A 77 12.69 8.91 -1.96
N ARG A 78 13.92 9.43 -1.92
CA ARG A 78 15.00 8.86 -1.12
C ARG A 78 14.68 8.94 0.38
N VAL A 79 14.20 10.08 0.84
CA VAL A 79 13.78 10.27 2.24
C VAL A 79 12.59 9.36 2.56
N ALA A 80 11.58 9.32 1.69
CA ALA A 80 10.42 8.46 1.86
C ALA A 80 10.79 6.97 1.88
N ALA A 81 11.75 6.55 1.05
CA ALA A 81 12.22 5.16 1.02
C ALA A 81 12.93 4.77 2.32
N ILE A 82 13.72 5.66 2.93
CA ILE A 82 14.33 5.43 4.24
C ILE A 82 13.25 5.23 5.30
N GLY A 83 12.25 6.12 5.36
CA GLY A 83 11.15 5.99 6.31
C GLY A 83 10.31 4.72 6.10
N PHE A 84 10.06 4.34 4.84
CA PHE A 84 9.35 3.10 4.53
C PHE A 84 10.17 1.84 4.85
N ASP A 85 11.50 1.93 4.85
CA ASP A 85 12.37 0.82 5.24
C ASP A 85 12.19 0.44 6.72
N GLU A 86 11.94 1.42 7.59
CA GLU A 86 11.57 1.18 8.99
C GLU A 86 10.24 0.42 9.10
N GLU A 87 9.26 0.74 8.26
CA GLU A 87 7.99 0.03 8.19
C GLU A 87 8.16 -1.42 7.70
N ARG A 88 9.10 -1.70 6.79
CA ARG A 88 9.43 -3.08 6.39
C ARG A 88 10.06 -3.87 7.54
N HIS A 89 10.97 -3.26 8.29
CA HIS A 89 11.57 -3.89 9.46
C HIS A 89 10.52 -4.16 10.54
N LEU A 90 9.62 -3.20 10.78
CA LEU A 90 8.45 -3.39 11.65
C LEU A 90 7.59 -4.57 11.19
N LEU A 91 7.26 -4.67 9.89
CA LEU A 91 6.48 -5.79 9.36
C LEU A 91 7.16 -7.14 9.62
N ALA A 92 8.46 -7.24 9.37
CA ALA A 92 9.22 -8.47 9.62
C ALA A 92 9.21 -8.85 11.11
N ALA A 93 9.45 -7.88 11.99
CA ALA A 93 9.42 -8.09 13.44
C ALA A 93 8.02 -8.51 13.93
N LEU A 94 6.97 -7.81 13.47
CA LEU A 94 5.59 -8.11 13.84
C LEU A 94 5.14 -9.47 13.32
N THR A 95 5.56 -9.86 12.12
CA THR A 95 5.28 -11.20 11.56
C THR A 95 5.86 -12.31 12.42
N ALA A 96 7.05 -12.10 13.01
CA ALA A 96 7.65 -13.05 13.94
C ALA A 96 6.92 -13.12 15.29
N ALA A 97 6.31 -12.02 15.74
CA ALA A 97 5.68 -11.92 17.06
C ALA A 97 4.18 -12.28 17.08
N ILE A 98 3.43 -11.99 16.01
CA ILE A 98 1.96 -12.12 15.97
C ILE A 98 1.48 -13.59 15.95
N GLY A 99 2.39 -14.53 15.78
CA GLY A 99 2.10 -15.96 15.72
C GLY A 99 1.98 -16.51 14.30
N PRO A 100 1.68 -17.81 14.16
CA PRO A 100 1.71 -18.50 12.88
C PRO A 100 0.54 -18.09 11.98
N ARG A 101 0.76 -18.20 10.67
CA ARG A 101 -0.31 -18.03 9.69
C ARG A 101 -1.42 -19.07 9.92
N PRO A 102 -2.70 -18.67 10.00
CA PRO A 102 -3.77 -19.63 10.23
C PRO A 102 -3.96 -20.57 9.04
N SER A 103 -4.14 -21.87 9.35
CA SER A 103 -4.58 -22.87 8.37
C SER A 103 -5.96 -22.50 7.85
N THR A 104 -6.12 -22.50 6.53
CA THR A 104 -7.36 -22.10 5.85
C THR A 104 -7.61 -23.05 4.67
N PRO A 105 -8.87 -23.47 4.40
CA PRO A 105 -9.19 -24.19 3.16
C PRO A 105 -8.66 -23.44 1.93
N ARG A 106 -8.26 -24.18 0.89
CA ARG A 106 -7.71 -23.59 -0.34
C ARG A 106 -6.44 -22.74 -0.12
N ALA A 107 -5.59 -23.14 0.83
CA ALA A 107 -4.33 -22.46 1.14
C ALA A 107 -3.43 -22.27 -0.11
N ALA A 108 -3.29 -23.31 -0.94
CA ALA A 108 -2.49 -23.25 -2.15
C ALA A 108 -3.00 -22.19 -3.16
N GLN A 109 -4.31 -22.03 -3.31
CA GLN A 109 -4.90 -20.99 -4.18
C GLN A 109 -4.64 -19.59 -3.63
N ALA A 110 -4.75 -19.41 -2.30
CA ALA A 110 -4.44 -18.13 -1.67
C ALA A 110 -2.96 -17.76 -1.78
N GLU A 111 -2.06 -18.73 -1.65
CA GLU A 111 -0.61 -18.53 -1.85
C GLU A 111 -0.27 -18.18 -3.30
N ALA A 112 -0.91 -18.85 -4.26
CA ALA A 112 -0.77 -18.51 -5.68
C ALA A 112 -1.27 -17.08 -5.97
N ALA A 113 -2.40 -16.68 -5.37
CA ALA A 113 -2.92 -15.32 -5.51
C ALA A 113 -1.96 -14.26 -4.94
N LEU A 114 -1.37 -14.49 -3.77
CA LEU A 114 -0.38 -13.59 -3.18
C LEU A 114 0.90 -13.51 -4.02
N THR A 115 1.36 -14.65 -4.55
CA THR A 115 2.50 -14.70 -5.47
C THR A 115 2.22 -13.89 -6.74
N GLY A 116 1.01 -14.02 -7.30
CA GLY A 116 0.55 -13.23 -8.44
C GLY A 116 0.51 -11.73 -8.16
N GLN A 117 0.02 -11.32 -6.98
CA GLN A 117 0.02 -9.91 -6.58
C GLN A 117 1.44 -9.36 -6.42
N HIS A 118 2.33 -10.11 -5.75
CA HIS A 118 3.74 -9.70 -5.61
C HIS A 118 4.42 -9.53 -6.98
N HIS A 119 4.16 -10.44 -7.91
CA HIS A 119 4.64 -10.31 -9.29
C HIS A 119 4.07 -9.06 -9.97
N ALA A 120 2.76 -8.80 -9.86
CA ALA A 120 2.13 -7.61 -10.42
C ALA A 120 2.73 -6.30 -9.87
N LEU A 121 3.00 -6.24 -8.56
CA LEU A 121 3.69 -5.10 -7.94
C LEU A 121 5.12 -4.94 -8.45
N THR A 122 5.84 -6.03 -8.69
CA THR A 122 7.18 -6.00 -9.28
C THR A 122 7.16 -5.48 -10.71
N THR A 123 6.20 -5.93 -11.53
CA THR A 123 5.99 -5.41 -12.90
C THR A 123 5.62 -3.93 -12.89
N LEU A 124 4.81 -3.50 -11.92
CA LEU A 124 4.44 -2.10 -11.75
C LEU A 124 5.65 -1.24 -11.40
N ALA A 125 6.52 -1.73 -10.51
CA ALA A 125 7.75 -1.07 -10.12
C ALA A 125 8.75 -0.90 -11.28
N SER A 126 8.76 -1.83 -12.24
CA SER A 126 9.62 -1.81 -13.42
C SER A 126 9.00 -1.10 -14.63
N SER A 127 7.93 -0.32 -14.44
CA SER A 127 7.25 0.34 -15.56
C SER A 127 8.08 1.47 -16.17
N GLU A 128 8.35 1.37 -17.47
CA GLU A 128 9.04 2.42 -18.25
C GLU A 128 8.16 3.66 -18.52
N ARG A 129 6.86 3.59 -18.25
CA ARG A 129 5.93 4.72 -18.46
C ARG A 129 6.22 5.81 -17.42
N ALA A 130 6.75 6.95 -17.87
CA ALA A 130 7.18 8.04 -16.99
C ALA A 130 6.06 8.48 -16.03
N GLY A 131 6.28 8.28 -14.71
CA GLY A 131 5.33 8.58 -13.64
C GLY A 131 4.56 7.37 -13.10
N CYS A 132 4.54 6.22 -13.79
CA CYS A 132 3.77 5.03 -13.38
C CYS A 132 4.26 4.43 -12.06
N ALA A 133 5.52 4.02 -11.98
CA ALA A 133 6.09 3.47 -10.75
C ALA A 133 6.10 4.49 -9.60
N VAL A 134 6.29 5.78 -9.92
CA VAL A 134 6.18 6.88 -8.92
C VAL A 134 4.75 6.96 -8.37
N GLY A 135 3.72 6.89 -9.21
CA GLY A 135 2.33 6.89 -8.77
C GLY A 135 1.97 5.70 -7.90
N ALA A 136 2.49 4.52 -8.22
CA ALA A 136 2.34 3.33 -7.39
C ALA A 136 3.01 3.50 -6.02
N ALA A 137 4.23 4.06 -5.96
CA ALA A 137 4.92 4.33 -4.70
C ALA A 137 4.18 5.38 -3.84
N LEU A 138 3.68 6.46 -4.45
CA LEU A 138 2.93 7.49 -3.73
C LEU A 138 1.60 6.94 -3.20
N ALA A 139 0.90 6.11 -3.97
CA ALA A 139 -0.32 5.44 -3.51
C ALA A 139 -0.03 4.48 -2.35
N LEU A 140 1.14 3.81 -2.36
CA LEU A 140 1.55 2.90 -1.29
C LEU A 140 1.76 3.68 0.00
N LEU A 141 2.53 4.76 -0.05
CA LEU A 141 2.76 5.62 1.11
C LEU A 141 1.44 6.20 1.64
N LEU A 142 0.53 6.61 0.75
CA LEU A 142 -0.75 7.18 1.16
C LEU A 142 -1.64 6.12 1.85
N ASP A 143 -1.81 4.96 1.23
CA ASP A 143 -2.64 3.88 1.76
C ASP A 143 -2.01 3.23 3.01
N TRP A 144 -0.69 3.31 3.17
CA TRP A 144 0.02 2.78 4.33
C TRP A 144 -0.50 3.35 5.65
N HIS A 145 -0.99 4.59 5.66
CA HIS A 145 -1.59 5.21 6.83
C HIS A 145 -2.79 4.39 7.36
N ALA A 146 -3.61 3.85 6.46
CA ALA A 146 -4.74 3.00 6.83
C ALA A 146 -4.27 1.57 7.19
N ILE A 147 -3.29 1.02 6.45
CA ILE A 147 -2.67 -0.28 6.78
C ILE A 147 -2.09 -0.26 8.19
N ARG A 148 -1.48 0.85 8.58
CA ARG A 148 -0.84 1.01 9.88
C ARG A 148 -1.82 0.96 11.05
N ASN A 149 -3.12 1.24 10.84
CA ASN A 149 -4.14 1.02 11.87
C ASN A 149 -4.30 -0.48 12.16
N VAL A 150 -4.31 -1.33 11.14
CA VAL A 150 -4.34 -2.80 11.30
C VAL A 150 -3.07 -3.29 12.00
N LEU A 151 -1.90 -2.76 11.59
CA LEU A 151 -0.62 -3.08 12.24
C LEU A 151 -0.60 -2.64 13.70
N GLY A 152 -1.30 -1.55 14.05
CA GLY A 152 -1.46 -1.08 15.43
C GLY A 152 -2.22 -2.07 16.30
N VAL A 153 -3.36 -2.59 15.82
CA VAL A 153 -4.11 -3.62 16.55
C VAL A 153 -3.30 -4.92 16.65
N ALA A 154 -2.64 -5.33 15.57
CA ALA A 154 -1.77 -6.51 15.58
C ALA A 154 -0.60 -6.35 16.56
N ALA A 155 0.06 -5.19 16.58
CA ALA A 155 1.14 -4.90 17.53
C ALA A 155 0.64 -4.94 18.98
N CYS A 156 -0.56 -4.42 19.25
CA CYS A 156 -1.20 -4.54 20.57
C CYS A 156 -1.41 -6.02 20.96
N CYS A 157 -1.95 -6.84 20.06
CA CYS A 157 -2.13 -8.28 20.29
C CYS A 157 -0.80 -9.03 20.48
N ALA A 158 0.28 -8.56 19.87
CA ALA A 158 1.62 -9.13 19.98
C ALA A 158 2.44 -8.54 21.15
N GLU A 159 1.84 -7.67 21.98
CA GLU A 159 2.52 -6.95 23.06
C GLU A 159 3.76 -6.15 22.59
N MET A 160 3.70 -5.65 21.35
CA MET A 160 4.74 -4.84 20.72
C MET A 160 4.39 -3.36 20.75
N VAL A 161 5.38 -2.52 21.03
CA VAL A 161 5.24 -1.06 20.91
C VAL A 161 5.37 -0.65 19.45
N LEU A 162 4.30 -0.05 18.90
CA LEU A 162 4.32 0.55 17.58
C LEU A 162 4.83 1.99 17.65
N LEU A 163 6.09 2.21 17.28
CA LEU A 163 6.69 3.55 17.17
C LEU A 163 6.06 4.33 16.03
N ALA A 164 5.94 5.65 16.17
CA ALA A 164 5.43 6.56 15.14
C ALA A 164 6.10 6.33 13.78
N ALA A 165 5.31 6.40 12.70
CA ALA A 165 5.83 6.11 11.36
C ALA A 165 6.80 7.21 10.92
N ALA A 166 7.90 6.82 10.29
CA ALA A 166 8.81 7.74 9.60
C ALA A 166 8.41 8.00 8.14
N ILE A 167 7.25 7.50 7.69
CA ILE A 167 6.73 7.80 6.35
C ILE A 167 6.23 9.25 6.26
N PRO A 168 6.26 9.87 5.07
CA PRO A 168 5.77 11.24 4.91
C PRO A 168 4.27 11.38 5.25
N PRO A 169 3.84 12.52 5.80
CA PRO A 169 2.43 12.77 6.07
C PRO A 169 1.61 12.85 4.77
N GLN A 170 0.29 12.66 4.88
CA GLN A 170 -0.60 12.59 3.72
C GLN A 170 -0.55 13.85 2.84
N GLU A 171 -0.51 15.05 3.44
CA GLU A 171 -0.41 16.30 2.68
C GLU A 171 0.86 16.37 1.81
N ASP A 172 1.99 15.87 2.31
CA ASP A 172 3.27 15.89 1.61
C ASP A 172 3.26 14.90 0.43
N ILE A 173 2.63 13.74 0.61
CA ILE A 173 2.45 12.74 -0.46
C ILE A 173 1.59 13.31 -1.59
N ILE A 174 0.51 14.01 -1.25
CA ILE A 174 -0.38 14.66 -2.23
C ILE A 174 0.36 15.81 -2.95
N ALA A 175 1.15 16.61 -2.23
CA ALA A 175 1.98 17.66 -2.81
C ALA A 175 3.06 17.08 -3.75
N ALA A 176 3.68 15.96 -3.40
CA ALA A 176 4.61 15.25 -4.26
C ALA A 176 3.92 14.78 -5.56
N ALA A 177 2.73 14.18 -5.47
CA ALA A 177 1.95 13.80 -6.65
C ALA A 177 1.63 14.98 -7.57
N ALA A 178 1.28 16.14 -6.99
CA ALA A 178 1.01 17.37 -7.73
C ALA A 178 2.22 17.86 -8.55
N THR A 179 3.45 17.59 -8.08
CA THR A 179 4.69 17.95 -8.80
C THR A 179 4.83 17.18 -10.11
N ILE A 180 4.52 15.88 -10.12
CA ILE A 180 4.54 15.07 -11.35
C ILE A 180 3.36 15.42 -12.27
N ALA A 181 2.21 15.75 -11.66
CA ALA A 181 0.97 16.08 -12.35
C ALA A 181 1.00 17.38 -13.16
N GLN A 182 2.07 18.16 -13.11
CA GLN A 182 2.23 19.39 -13.89
C GLN A 182 2.22 19.15 -15.42
N LYS A 183 2.45 17.91 -15.87
CA LYS A 183 2.41 17.52 -17.28
C LYS A 183 1.34 16.45 -17.53
N PRO A 184 0.51 16.56 -18.59
CA PRO A 184 -0.61 15.63 -18.81
C PRO A 184 -0.22 14.15 -19.02
N ALA A 185 0.90 13.87 -19.69
CA ALA A 185 1.32 12.49 -19.92
C ALA A 185 1.82 11.80 -18.62
N PRO A 186 2.77 12.38 -17.86
CA PRO A 186 3.14 11.87 -16.54
C PRO A 186 1.99 11.80 -15.55
N ALA A 187 1.07 12.78 -15.54
CA ALA A 187 -0.14 12.77 -14.71
C ALA A 187 -0.99 11.51 -14.90
N ARG A 188 -1.25 11.13 -16.16
CA ARG A 188 -2.04 9.94 -16.50
C ARG A 188 -1.32 8.65 -16.12
N ALA A 189 -0.01 8.58 -16.34
CA ALA A 189 0.80 7.43 -15.95
C ALA A 189 0.84 7.27 -14.42
N LEU A 190 1.00 8.37 -13.68
CA LEU A 190 0.92 8.41 -12.22
C LEU A 190 -0.43 7.89 -11.73
N SER A 191 -1.53 8.40 -12.28
CA SER A 191 -2.89 7.98 -11.90
C SER A 191 -3.11 6.49 -12.18
N PHE A 192 -2.63 6.01 -13.33
CA PHE A 192 -2.67 4.58 -13.65
C PHE A 192 -1.89 3.75 -12.64
N GLY A 193 -0.65 4.15 -12.30
CA GLY A 193 0.17 3.43 -11.33
C GLY A 193 -0.47 3.38 -9.94
N ALA A 194 -1.04 4.50 -9.49
CA ALA A 194 -1.79 4.59 -8.25
C ALA A 194 -3.02 3.65 -8.25
N GLN A 195 -3.80 3.63 -9.33
CA GLN A 195 -4.95 2.74 -9.49
C GLN A 195 -4.55 1.26 -9.44
N GLN A 196 -3.48 0.89 -10.15
CA GLN A 196 -3.03 -0.51 -10.14
C GLN A 196 -2.63 -0.96 -8.75
N LEU A 197 -1.94 -0.11 -7.98
CA LEU A 197 -1.61 -0.43 -6.59
C LEU A 197 -2.87 -0.54 -5.71
N ALA A 198 -3.76 0.46 -5.74
CA ALA A 198 -4.97 0.43 -4.92
C ALA A 198 -5.82 -0.83 -5.22
N LEU A 199 -5.92 -1.23 -6.49
CA LEU A 199 -6.57 -2.49 -6.88
C LEU A 199 -5.87 -3.74 -6.32
N GLN A 200 -4.52 -3.77 -6.23
CA GLN A 200 -3.83 -4.88 -5.55
C GLN A 200 -4.19 -4.92 -4.06
N HIS A 201 -4.19 -3.80 -3.36
CA HIS A 201 -4.56 -3.76 -1.94
C HIS A 201 -6.02 -4.15 -1.73
N ARG A 202 -6.95 -3.68 -2.57
CA ARG A 202 -8.34 -4.15 -2.55
C ARG A 202 -8.43 -5.67 -2.69
N GLY A 203 -7.73 -6.23 -3.69
CA GLY A 203 -7.69 -7.67 -3.95
C GLY A 203 -7.09 -8.46 -2.78
N LEU A 204 -6.04 -7.95 -2.14
CA LEU A 204 -5.48 -8.50 -0.91
C LEU A 204 -6.53 -8.59 0.21
N TRP A 205 -7.21 -7.49 0.51
CA TRP A 205 -8.19 -7.47 1.60
C TRP A 205 -9.41 -8.34 1.32
N GLN A 206 -9.84 -8.43 0.06
CA GLN A 206 -10.88 -9.37 -0.38
C GLN A 206 -10.45 -10.83 -0.21
N LEU A 207 -9.19 -11.15 -0.54
CA LEU A 207 -8.63 -12.48 -0.32
C LEU A 207 -8.61 -12.85 1.17
N LEU A 208 -8.20 -11.92 2.03
CA LEU A 208 -8.17 -12.13 3.49
C LEU A 208 -9.57 -12.30 4.08
N ALA A 209 -10.54 -11.50 3.63
CA ALA A 209 -11.95 -11.66 4.02
C ALA A 209 -12.48 -13.06 3.63
N ALA A 210 -12.26 -13.50 2.39
CA ALA A 210 -12.69 -14.81 1.93
C ALA A 210 -12.01 -15.97 2.70
N ARG A 211 -10.76 -15.77 3.13
CA ARG A 211 -10.04 -16.73 3.99
C ARG A 211 -10.62 -16.81 5.39
N MET A 212 -11.00 -15.67 5.97
CA MET A 212 -11.71 -15.60 7.25
C MET A 212 -13.06 -16.31 7.16
N GLU A 213 -13.86 -16.03 6.13
CA GLU A 213 -15.15 -16.70 5.91
C GLU A 213 -14.99 -18.22 5.76
N ALA A 214 -14.01 -18.67 4.96
CA ALA A 214 -13.73 -20.09 4.77
C ALA A 214 -13.33 -20.82 6.06
N ARG A 215 -12.68 -20.13 7.00
CA ARG A 215 -12.37 -20.70 8.33
C ARG A 215 -13.57 -20.75 9.26
N ASN A 216 -14.47 -19.78 9.17
CA ASN A 216 -15.67 -19.72 10.01
C ASN A 216 -16.77 -20.69 9.55
N ALA A 217 -16.68 -21.20 8.32
CA ALA A 217 -17.59 -22.21 7.77
C ALA A 217 -17.21 -23.66 8.13
N LEU A 218 -16.15 -23.87 8.94
CA LEU A 218 -15.72 -25.16 9.49
C LEU A 218 -16.27 -25.35 10.90
#